data_AF-A0ABD2T795-F1
#
_entry.id   AF-A0ABD2T795-F1
#
_cell.length_a   1.000
_cell.length_b   1.000
_cell.length_c   1.000
_cell.angle_alpha   90.00
_cell.angle_beta   90.00
_cell.angle_gamma   90.00
#
_symmetry.space_group_name_H-M   'P 1'
#
loop_
_entity.id
_entity.type
_entity.pdbx_description
1 polymer ?
#
loop_
_entity_poly.entity_id
_entity_poly.type
_entity_poly.pdbx_seq_one_letter_code
_entity_poly.pdbx_strand_id
1 'polypeptide(L)'
;MASMMRAIFIIFCFPIAYSQMVMEPLLPLKKLQLPSGTVGPEAIAFDILGNGPYTSVADGRVLKYQGPRIGFTDFATTSPLRTKEVCDGKNDPNLLIKCGRLLGNWHWVLL
;
A
#
# COMPACT_ATOMS: atom_id res chain seq x y z
N MET A 1 8.96 13.95 -59.06
CA MET A 1 7.82 14.58 -58.34
C MET A 1 7.14 13.60 -57.38
N ALA A 2 6.61 12.45 -57.83
CA ALA A 2 5.95 11.46 -56.97
C ALA A 2 6.83 10.82 -55.87
N SER A 3 8.13 10.60 -56.15
CA SER A 3 9.08 10.05 -55.17
C SER A 3 9.37 11.03 -54.01
N MET A 4 9.42 12.33 -54.32
CA MET A 4 9.69 13.40 -53.35
C MET A 4 8.50 13.61 -52.40
N MET A 5 7.27 13.49 -52.91
CA MET A 5 6.05 13.55 -52.09
C MET A 5 5.91 12.38 -51.11
N ARG A 6 6.41 11.19 -51.47
CA ARG A 6 6.44 10.02 -50.57
C ARG A 6 7.44 10.19 -49.43
N ALA A 7 8.63 10.73 -49.70
CA ALA A 7 9.64 11.00 -48.68
C ALA A 7 9.16 12.07 -47.67
N ILE A 8 8.49 13.12 -48.16
CA ILE A 8 7.92 14.17 -47.31
C ILE A 8 6.83 13.61 -46.38
N PHE A 9 5.97 12.72 -46.89
CA PHE A 9 4.93 12.06 -46.09
C PHE A 9 5.53 11.19 -44.97
N ILE A 10 6.61 10.46 -45.23
CA ILE A 10 7.31 9.63 -44.23
C ILE A 10 7.99 10.51 -43.17
N ILE A 11 8.66 11.59 -43.59
CA ILE A 11 9.37 12.52 -42.68
C ILE A 11 8.41 13.30 -41.79
N PHE A 12 7.20 13.64 -42.26
CA PHE A 12 6.19 14.32 -41.44
C PHE A 12 5.29 13.35 -40.64
N CYS A 13 4.97 12.15 -41.13
CA CYS A 13 4.15 11.19 -40.37
C CYS A 13 4.90 10.54 -39.20
N PHE A 14 6.20 10.25 -39.35
CA PHE A 14 6.99 9.61 -38.28
C PHE A 14 7.03 10.41 -36.97
N PRO A 15 7.32 11.73 -36.97
CA PRO A 15 7.36 12.52 -35.74
C PRO A 15 5.97 12.81 -35.14
N ILE A 16 4.91 12.84 -35.94
CA ILE A 16 3.52 13.04 -35.46
C ILE A 16 3.02 11.80 -34.71
N ALA A 17 3.38 10.59 -35.15
CA ALA A 17 3.06 9.37 -34.43
C ALA A 17 3.93 9.20 -33.16
N TYR A 18 5.18 9.67 -33.19
CA TYR A 18 6.10 9.59 -32.06
C TYR A 18 5.71 10.51 -30.90
N SER A 19 5.19 11.70 -31.18
CA SER A 19 4.77 12.67 -30.14
C SER A 19 3.52 12.25 -29.37
N GLN A 20 2.74 11.30 -29.89
CA GLN A 20 1.54 10.76 -29.22
C GLN A 20 1.85 9.69 -28.16
N MET A 21 3.10 9.19 -28.08
CA MET A 21 3.45 8.05 -27.24
C MET A 21 3.91 8.42 -25.81
N VAL A 22 4.01 9.71 -25.44
CA VAL A 22 4.56 10.07 -24.13
C VAL A 22 3.66 11.06 -23.39
N MET A 23 2.56 10.54 -22.84
CA MET A 23 2.05 10.95 -21.53
C MET A 23 1.03 9.91 -21.04
N GLU A 24 1.51 8.74 -20.59
CA GLU A 24 0.72 7.92 -19.67
C GLU A 24 0.53 8.76 -18.40
N PRO A 25 -0.70 9.19 -18.05
CA PRO A 25 -0.91 9.91 -16.81
C PRO A 25 -0.52 8.96 -15.68
N LEU A 26 0.38 9.40 -14.81
CA LEU A 26 0.73 8.69 -13.59
C LEU A 26 -0.57 8.24 -12.92
N LEU A 27 -0.76 6.92 -12.79
CA LEU A 27 -1.96 6.35 -12.14
C LEU A 27 -2.27 7.14 -10.87
N PRO A 28 -3.53 7.50 -10.59
CA PRO A 28 -3.87 8.31 -9.43
C PRO A 28 -3.42 7.60 -8.15
N LEU A 29 -2.34 8.09 -7.54
CA LEU A 29 -1.80 7.53 -6.31
C LEU A 29 -2.78 7.84 -5.17
N LYS A 30 -3.42 6.78 -4.66
CA LYS A 30 -4.31 6.90 -3.51
C LYS A 30 -3.55 6.57 -2.23
N LYS A 31 -3.36 7.58 -1.38
CA LYS A 31 -2.81 7.39 -0.03
C LYS A 31 -3.90 6.93 0.93
N LEU A 32 -3.67 5.81 1.61
CA LEU A 32 -4.54 5.33 2.70
C LEU A 32 -3.93 5.78 4.03
N GLN A 33 -4.69 6.50 4.84
CA GLN A 33 -4.22 7.02 6.13
C GLN A 33 -4.49 6.00 7.23
N LEU A 34 -3.44 5.64 7.97
CA LEU A 34 -3.58 4.82 9.17
C LEU A 34 -4.23 5.63 10.31
N PRO A 35 -4.83 4.95 11.31
CA PRO A 35 -5.37 5.62 12.48
C PRO A 35 -4.29 6.44 13.21
N SER A 36 -4.68 7.60 13.75
CA SER A 36 -3.78 8.47 14.49
C SER A 36 -3.12 7.74 15.67
N GLY A 37 -1.84 8.03 15.91
CA GLY A 37 -1.07 7.41 16.99
C GLY A 37 -0.52 6.02 16.66
N THR A 38 -0.79 5.48 15.47
CA THR A 38 -0.14 4.25 14.99
C THR A 38 1.22 4.57 14.37
N VAL A 39 2.17 3.65 14.51
CA VAL A 39 3.49 3.77 13.90
C VAL A 39 3.63 2.69 12.83
N GLY A 40 3.66 3.17 11.57
CA GLY A 40 4.05 2.46 10.36
C GLY A 40 3.17 1.26 9.98
N PRO A 41 2.93 1.03 8.67
CA PRO A 41 2.67 -0.32 8.22
C PRO A 41 4.00 -1.11 8.26
N GLU A 42 4.14 -2.08 9.17
CA GLU A 42 5.36 -2.92 9.24
C GLU A 42 5.36 -4.01 8.15
N ALA A 43 4.17 -4.48 7.75
CA ALA A 43 3.93 -5.39 6.64
C ALA A 43 2.54 -5.14 6.04
N ILE A 44 2.35 -5.50 4.77
CA ILE A 44 1.08 -5.40 4.04
C ILE A 44 0.75 -6.75 3.40
N ALA A 45 -0.51 -7.15 3.47
CA ALA A 45 -1.02 -8.37 2.82
C ALA A 45 -2.35 -8.09 2.10
N PHE A 46 -2.66 -8.94 1.13
CA PHE A 46 -3.91 -8.91 0.36
C PHE A 46 -4.51 -10.32 0.39
N ASP A 47 -5.83 -10.42 0.52
CA ASP A 47 -6.47 -11.72 0.39
C ASP A 47 -6.85 -12.02 -1.07
N ILE A 48 -7.08 -13.30 -1.36
CA ILE A 48 -7.45 -13.80 -2.70
C ILE A 48 -8.83 -13.36 -3.17
N LEU A 49 -9.71 -12.97 -2.25
CA LEU A 49 -11.06 -12.45 -2.53
C LEU A 49 -11.02 -10.95 -2.84
N GLY A 50 -9.85 -10.32 -2.77
CA GLY A 50 -9.65 -8.90 -3.03
C GLY A 50 -10.07 -8.00 -1.85
N ASN A 51 -10.24 -8.53 -0.64
CA ASN A 51 -10.46 -7.66 0.52
C ASN A 51 -9.15 -7.06 1.05
N GLY A 52 -9.28 -5.99 1.82
CA GLY A 52 -8.15 -5.26 2.39
C GLY A 52 -7.76 -4.05 1.54
N PRO A 53 -6.49 -3.61 1.54
CA PRO A 53 -5.31 -4.26 2.12
C PRO A 53 -5.37 -4.46 3.64
N TYR A 54 -4.59 -5.43 4.12
CA TYR A 54 -4.32 -5.67 5.54
C TYR A 54 -2.93 -5.16 5.87
N THR A 55 -2.74 -4.60 7.06
CA THR A 55 -1.43 -4.09 7.48
C THR A 55 -1.21 -4.29 8.96
N SER A 56 0.01 -4.65 9.34
CA SER A 56 0.42 -4.62 10.74
C SER A 56 0.92 -3.23 11.14
N VAL A 57 0.75 -2.88 12.41
CA VAL A 57 1.28 -1.66 13.01
C VAL A 57 2.15 -2.00 14.23
N ALA A 58 3.05 -1.09 14.60
CA ALA A 58 4.03 -1.32 15.67
C ALA A 58 3.43 -1.67 17.05
N ASP A 59 2.16 -1.35 17.30
CA ASP A 59 1.46 -1.72 18.54
C ASP A 59 0.94 -3.18 18.56
N GLY A 60 1.23 -3.95 17.50
CA GLY A 60 0.89 -5.37 17.39
C GLY A 60 -0.51 -5.65 16.86
N ARG A 61 -1.26 -4.63 16.43
CA ARG A 61 -2.53 -4.81 15.72
C ARG A 61 -2.29 -5.09 14.24
N VAL A 62 -3.20 -5.88 13.67
CA VAL A 62 -3.40 -6.03 12.23
C VAL A 62 -4.68 -5.28 11.88
N LEU A 63 -4.57 -4.32 10.97
CA LEU A 63 -5.66 -3.48 10.51
C LEU A 63 -6.10 -3.91 9.11
N LYS A 64 -7.41 -3.91 8.86
CA LYS A 64 -8.00 -4.15 7.55
C LYS A 64 -8.57 -2.85 6.98
N TYR A 65 -8.22 -2.52 5.76
CA TYR A 65 -8.88 -1.43 5.03
C TYR A 65 -10.25 -1.88 4.51
N GLN A 66 -11.30 -1.13 4.88
CA GLN A 66 -12.69 -1.41 4.51
C GLN A 66 -13.26 -0.37 3.54
N GLY A 67 -12.40 0.30 2.77
CA GLY A 67 -12.81 1.31 1.80
C GLY A 67 -12.82 2.74 2.34
N PRO A 68 -13.14 3.73 1.48
CA PRO A 68 -12.90 5.14 1.77
C PRO A 68 -13.80 5.75 2.84
N ARG A 69 -14.97 5.14 3.11
CA ARG A 69 -15.90 5.63 4.15
C ARG A 69 -15.51 5.19 5.56
N ILE A 70 -14.91 4.02 5.69
CA ILE A 70 -14.59 3.39 6.98
C ILE A 70 -13.09 3.54 7.29
N GLY A 71 -12.23 3.41 6.28
CA GLY A 71 -10.79 3.41 6.48
C GLY A 71 -10.28 2.08 7.05
N PHE A 72 -9.31 2.15 7.94
CA PHE A 72 -8.74 0.99 8.61
C PHE A 72 -9.49 0.65 9.90
N THR A 73 -9.73 -0.65 10.12
CA THR A 73 -10.33 -1.18 11.36
C THR A 73 -9.48 -2.30 11.93
N ASP A 74 -9.53 -2.48 13.25
CA ASP A 74 -8.89 -3.62 13.93
C ASP A 74 -9.43 -4.95 13.34
N PHE A 75 -8.52 -5.81 12.88
CA PHE A 75 -8.84 -7.13 12.32
C PHE A 75 -8.34 -8.26 13.23
N ALA A 76 -7.06 -8.20 13.61
CA ALA A 76 -6.44 -9.19 14.46
C ALA A 76 -5.35 -8.55 15.34
N THR A 77 -4.84 -9.32 16.28
CA THR A 77 -3.80 -8.88 17.23
C THR A 77 -2.82 -10.02 17.43
N THR A 78 -1.53 -9.70 17.56
CA THR A 78 -0.47 -10.71 17.62
C THR A 78 -0.28 -11.35 18.99
N SER A 79 -0.73 -10.70 20.06
CA SER A 79 -0.63 -11.19 21.43
C SER A 79 -2.01 -11.30 22.09
N PRO A 80 -2.41 -12.48 22.61
CA PRO A 80 -3.68 -12.65 23.32
C PRO A 80 -3.66 -12.03 24.71
N LEU A 81 -2.48 -11.79 25.29
CA LEU A 81 -2.31 -11.21 26.63
C LEU A 81 -2.32 -9.68 26.62
N ARG A 82 -2.52 -9.06 25.46
CA ARG A 82 -2.52 -7.61 25.34
C ARG A 82 -3.81 -7.02 25.89
N THR A 83 -3.75 -5.77 26.35
CA THR A 83 -4.93 -4.93 26.57
C THR A 83 -4.79 -3.63 25.76
N LYS A 84 -5.91 -3.01 25.43
CA LYS A 84 -5.93 -1.80 24.58
C LYS A 84 -5.23 -0.62 25.25
N GLU A 85 -5.43 -0.48 26.56
CA GLU A 85 -4.91 0.63 27.36
C GLU A 85 -3.37 0.61 27.44
N VAL A 86 -2.80 -0.60 27.40
CA VAL A 86 -1.35 -0.80 27.51
C VAL A 86 -0.67 -0.70 26.14
N CYS A 87 -1.33 -1.15 25.08
CA CYS A 87 -0.68 -1.35 23.78
C CYS A 87 -1.08 -0.33 22.71
N ASP A 88 -2.35 0.06 22.62
CA ASP A 88 -2.82 0.83 21.46
C ASP A 88 -2.12 2.19 21.36
N GLY A 89 -1.48 2.43 20.20
CA GLY A 89 -0.70 3.64 19.96
C GLY A 89 0.58 3.77 20.79
N LYS A 90 1.00 2.70 21.48
CA LYS A 90 2.28 2.63 22.20
C LYS A 90 3.32 1.98 21.31
N ASN A 91 4.52 2.56 21.35
CA ASN A 91 5.67 2.12 20.57
C ASN A 91 6.89 1.86 21.48
N ASP A 92 6.64 1.39 22.70
CA ASP A 92 7.68 1.12 23.68
C ASP A 92 8.32 -0.26 23.40
N PRO A 93 9.64 -0.36 23.18
CA PRO A 93 10.33 -1.63 23.04
C PRO A 93 10.10 -2.59 24.22
N ASN A 94 9.91 -2.08 25.44
CA ASN A 94 9.67 -2.93 26.61
C ASN A 94 8.32 -3.67 26.54
N LEU A 95 7.41 -3.19 25.68
CA LEU A 95 6.12 -3.81 25.44
C LEU A 95 6.13 -4.81 24.27
N LEU A 96 7.28 -5.07 23.65
CA LEU A 96 7.46 -6.03 22.56
C LEU A 96 6.77 -7.38 22.84
N ILE A 97 7.01 -7.96 24.02
CA ILE A 97 6.48 -9.27 24.41
C ILE A 97 4.97 -9.20 24.72
N LYS A 98 4.50 -8.09 25.32
CA LYS A 98 3.10 -7.94 25.73
C LYS A 98 2.18 -7.59 24.57
N CYS A 99 2.61 -6.66 23.73
CA CYS A 99 1.86 -6.13 22.61
C CYS A 99 2.13 -6.91 21.31
N GLY A 100 3.23 -7.66 21.23
CA GLY A 100 3.54 -8.55 20.10
C GLY A 100 3.96 -7.80 18.84
N ARG A 101 4.75 -6.74 18.98
CA ARG A 101 5.20 -5.92 17.84
C ARG A 101 5.91 -6.78 16.78
N LEU A 102 5.51 -6.62 15.53
CA LEU A 102 5.99 -7.38 14.39
C LEU A 102 7.30 -6.77 13.88
N LEU A 103 8.39 -7.08 14.58
CA LEU A 103 9.73 -6.86 14.04
C LEU A 103 9.80 -7.56 12.68
N GLY A 104 10.07 -6.82 11.61
CA GLY A 104 9.89 -7.19 10.18
C GLY A 104 10.69 -8.39 9.64
N ASN A 105 10.86 -9.45 10.43
CA ASN A 105 11.46 -10.72 10.07
C ASN A 105 10.33 -11.73 9.82
N TRP A 106 9.94 -11.75 8.55
CA TRP A 106 8.92 -12.54 7.88
C TRP A 106 9.03 -14.06 8.10
N HIS A 107 8.20 -14.64 8.97
CA HIS A 107 7.94 -16.09 8.84
C HIS A 107 6.46 -16.50 8.90
N TRP A 108 5.52 -15.69 9.36
CA TRP A 108 4.12 -16.14 9.44
C TRP A 108 3.07 -15.05 9.19
N VAL A 109 3.20 -14.28 8.11
CA VAL A 109 2.01 -13.59 7.56
C VAL A 109 1.33 -14.57 6.61
N LEU A 110 0.68 -15.57 7.18
CA LEU A 110 -0.33 -16.38 6.48
C LEU A 110 -1.67 -15.65 6.61
N LEU A 111 -2.10 -15.04 5.51
CA LEU A 111 -3.50 -15.06 5.10
C LEU A 111 -3.57 -15.89 3.82
#